data_AF-A0A4Q1SJV3-F1
#
_entry.id   AF-A0A4Q1SJV3-F1
#
_cell.length_a   1.000
_cell.length_b   1.000
_cell.length_c   1.000
_cell.angle_alpha   90.00
_cell.angle_beta   90.00
_cell.angle_gamma   90.00
#
_symmetry.space_group_name_H-M   'P 1'
#
loop_
_entity.id
_entity.type
_entity.pdbx_description
1 polymer ?
#
loop_
_entity_poly.entity_id
_entity_poly.type
_entity_poly.pdbx_seq_one_letter_code
_entity_poly.pdbx_strand_id
1 'polypeptide(L)'
;MNTMLIYTGIKRLALGEQEEIFLADGLKLVKPNPLLLSGRMRYAQSEREYDEAEEASHYLVYSYEDFPVVRGREEPKDHNAMFYGSLMALQIVKPVCTLGFVYRGTHYGEDSMHTAIEHMPPMHVGEWASRKTFDRACLSEAIAFIPRVQAALTGASVPEKNAITALQLGLETYAYHQYIAGLLWVIGMEAIFDSESKNDFSDKLCKLLGADTRVFPDWNNVPNPPHWTVKGIALDLYMFRSKLAHGVDLRQAAQDKKTPVDLLKMVQLHGYSQERSHARVLCEAACYLLCRVIQLSI
;
A
#
# COMPACT_ATOMS: atom_id res chain seq x y z
N MET A 1 28.54 13.51 15.10
CA MET A 1 27.53 13.71 14.03
C MET A 1 26.23 13.14 14.53
N ASN A 2 25.13 13.86 14.34
CA ASN A 2 23.81 13.43 14.80
C ASN A 2 23.17 12.62 13.69
N THR A 3 22.76 11.39 13.99
CA THR A 3 22.01 10.57 13.04
C THR A 3 20.53 10.77 13.32
N MET A 4 19.78 11.24 12.34
CA MET A 4 18.33 11.34 12.40
C MET A 4 17.71 10.03 11.92
N LEU A 5 16.60 9.64 12.54
CA LEU A 5 15.87 8.42 12.25
C LEU A 5 14.41 8.76 11.92
N ILE A 6 13.86 8.15 10.88
CA ILE A 6 12.43 8.07 10.59
C ILE A 6 12.08 6.60 10.45
N TYR A 7 11.08 6.11 11.18
CA TYR A 7 10.73 4.70 11.12
C TYR A 7 9.27 4.37 11.39
N THR A 8 8.79 3.27 10.82
CA THR A 8 7.43 2.73 11.05
C THR A 8 7.45 1.20 11.10
N GLY A 9 6.58 0.62 11.93
CA GLY A 9 6.48 -0.84 12.07
C GLY A 9 5.61 -1.45 10.98
N ILE A 10 6.08 -2.58 10.44
CA ILE A 10 5.42 -3.37 9.39
C ILE A 10 5.15 -4.78 9.92
N LYS A 11 3.93 -5.27 9.73
CA LYS A 11 3.52 -6.62 10.17
C LYS A 11 3.63 -7.63 9.02
N ARG A 12 3.82 -8.90 9.40
CA ARG A 12 3.79 -10.09 8.52
C ARG A 12 4.90 -10.15 7.48
N LEU A 13 6.12 -9.77 7.87
CA LEU A 13 7.34 -9.97 7.07
C LEU A 13 8.00 -11.29 7.49
N ALA A 14 8.35 -12.13 6.53
CA ALA A 14 9.05 -13.41 6.74
C ALA A 14 10.41 -13.37 6.04
N LEU A 15 11.36 -12.65 6.64
CA LEU A 15 12.67 -12.38 6.05
C LEU A 15 13.79 -13.20 6.69
N GLY A 16 13.45 -14.13 7.59
CA GLY A 16 14.41 -14.97 8.34
C GLY A 16 14.96 -14.28 9.58
N GLU A 17 16.12 -14.74 10.05
CA GLU A 17 16.67 -14.33 11.36
C GLU A 17 17.60 -13.10 11.31
N GLN A 18 17.77 -12.47 10.15
CA GLN A 18 18.61 -11.28 10.05
C GLN A 18 18.00 -10.13 10.85
N GLU A 19 18.76 -9.59 11.79
CA GLU A 19 18.34 -8.45 12.62
C GLU A 19 18.20 -7.16 11.81
N GLU A 20 19.07 -6.97 10.80
CA GLU A 20 19.04 -5.83 9.88
C GLU A 20 19.21 -6.28 8.43
N ILE A 21 18.44 -5.67 7.53
CA ILE A 21 18.50 -5.89 6.09
C ILE A 21 18.56 -4.53 5.39
N PHE A 22 19.67 -4.27 4.71
CA PHE A 22 19.88 -3.04 3.94
C PHE A 22 19.03 -3.04 2.67
N LEU A 23 18.37 -1.91 2.40
CA LEU A 23 17.52 -1.71 1.23
C LEU A 23 18.15 -0.73 0.24
N ALA A 24 18.59 0.43 0.74
CA ALA A 24 19.19 1.52 -0.03
C ALA A 24 19.96 2.45 0.93
N ASP A 25 20.52 3.55 0.42
CA ASP A 25 21.28 4.53 1.21
C ASP A 25 20.50 5.01 2.44
N GLY A 26 20.96 4.63 3.63
CA GLY A 26 20.33 4.96 4.91
C GLY A 26 19.05 4.17 5.21
N LEU A 27 18.53 3.38 4.27
CA LEU A 27 17.27 2.67 4.40
C LEU A 27 17.48 1.18 4.72
N LYS A 28 16.83 0.71 5.78
CA LYS A 28 16.92 -0.68 6.24
C LYS A 28 15.60 -1.21 6.80
N LEU A 29 15.44 -2.53 6.81
CA LEU A 29 14.47 -3.23 7.65
C LEU A 29 15.19 -3.74 8.89
N VAL A 30 14.63 -3.49 10.07
CA VAL A 30 15.23 -3.83 11.35
C VAL A 30 14.20 -4.56 12.21
N LYS A 31 14.56 -5.70 12.81
CA LYS A 31 13.68 -6.36 13.79
C LYS A 31 13.44 -5.43 15.01
N PRO A 32 12.30 -5.57 15.72
CA PRO A 32 12.07 -4.82 16.94
C PRO A 32 13.25 -4.98 17.92
N ASN A 33 13.78 -3.86 18.41
CA ASN A 33 14.89 -3.84 19.36
C ASN A 33 14.70 -2.71 20.38
N PRO A 34 15.47 -2.68 21.48
CA PRO A 34 15.28 -1.67 22.54
C PRO A 34 15.35 -0.21 22.05
N LEU A 35 16.18 0.08 21.04
CA LEU A 35 16.32 1.42 20.47
C LEU A 35 15.04 1.88 19.74
N LEU A 36 14.46 1.02 18.90
CA LEU A 36 13.24 1.36 18.16
C LEU A 36 12.02 1.39 19.09
N LEU A 37 11.96 0.45 20.03
CA LEU A 37 10.87 0.32 20.99
C LEU A 37 10.88 1.39 22.08
N SER A 38 12.02 2.06 22.32
CA SER A 38 12.09 3.21 23.23
C SER A 38 11.39 4.46 22.67
N GLY A 39 11.09 4.50 21.37
CA GLY A 39 10.30 5.57 20.75
C GLY A 39 8.81 5.49 21.03
N ARG A 40 8.34 4.38 21.59
CA ARG A 40 6.95 4.23 22.03
C ARG A 40 6.69 5.14 23.23
N MET A 41 5.55 5.84 23.24
CA MET A 41 5.18 6.74 24.32
C MET A 41 3.78 6.42 24.84
N ARG A 42 3.69 5.95 26.10
CA ARG A 42 2.41 5.58 26.75
C ARG A 42 1.41 6.73 26.87
N TYR A 43 1.86 7.98 26.77
CA TYR A 43 0.98 9.16 26.80
C TYR A 43 0.45 9.56 25.42
N ALA A 44 1.10 9.09 24.35
CA ALA A 44 0.70 9.36 22.96
C ALA A 44 -0.04 8.16 22.32
N GLN A 45 0.14 6.95 22.87
CA GLN A 45 -0.43 5.71 22.35
C GLN A 45 -1.34 5.08 23.39
N SER A 46 -2.44 4.46 22.95
CA SER A 46 -3.20 3.54 23.80
C SER A 46 -2.34 2.33 24.21
N GLU A 47 -2.72 1.65 25.28
CA GLU A 47 -2.03 0.43 25.75
C GLU A 47 -1.93 -0.62 24.64
N ARG A 48 -3.03 -0.81 23.90
CA ARG A 48 -3.06 -1.70 22.74
C ARG A 48 -2.06 -1.30 21.66
N GLU A 49 -1.99 -0.02 21.29
CA GLU A 49 -1.05 0.45 20.26
C GLU A 49 0.41 0.37 20.72
N TYR A 50 0.65 0.57 22.01
CA TYR A 50 1.97 0.41 22.62
C TYR A 50 2.45 -1.05 22.54
N ASP A 51 1.57 -2.01 22.83
CA ASP A 51 1.87 -3.44 22.79
C ASP A 51 1.99 -3.94 21.34
N GLU A 52 1.08 -3.52 20.45
CA GLU A 52 1.09 -3.90 19.03
C GLU A 52 2.39 -3.48 18.31
N ALA A 53 3.07 -2.43 18.80
CA ALA A 53 4.36 -2.03 18.25
C ALA A 53 5.46 -3.07 18.48
N GLU A 54 5.41 -3.81 19.59
CA GLU A 54 6.35 -4.92 19.86
C GLU A 54 6.12 -6.11 18.92
N GLU A 55 4.88 -6.29 18.46
CA GLU A 55 4.48 -7.35 17.54
C GLU A 55 4.81 -7.06 16.07
N ALA A 56 5.38 -5.89 15.76
CA ALA A 56 5.87 -5.60 14.42
C ALA A 56 6.87 -6.68 13.99
N SER A 57 6.75 -7.17 12.76
CA SER A 57 7.72 -8.16 12.27
C SER A 57 9.07 -7.49 12.02
N HIS A 58 9.04 -6.30 11.41
CA HIS A 58 10.21 -5.45 11.19
C HIS A 58 9.76 -3.98 11.19
N TYR A 59 10.69 -3.08 11.40
CA TYR A 59 10.56 -1.64 11.17
C TYR A 59 11.27 -1.25 9.89
N LEU A 60 10.60 -0.47 9.04
CA LEU A 60 11.29 0.28 8.00
C LEU A 60 11.93 1.49 8.66
N VAL A 61 13.25 1.58 8.57
CA VAL A 61 14.05 2.63 9.20
C VAL A 61 14.83 3.37 8.11
N TYR A 62 14.71 4.68 8.09
CA TYR A 62 15.56 5.57 7.31
C TYR A 62 16.43 6.40 8.24
N SER A 63 17.74 6.28 8.08
CA SER A 63 18.77 6.95 8.86
C SER A 63 19.53 7.93 7.97
N TYR A 64 19.73 9.16 8.42
CA TYR A 64 20.46 10.18 7.68
C TYR A 64 21.21 11.13 8.61
N GLU A 65 22.29 11.72 8.13
CA GLU A 65 23.03 12.74 8.88
C GLU A 65 22.35 14.10 8.72
N ASP A 66 22.10 14.78 9.84
CA ASP A 66 21.65 16.16 9.82
C ASP A 66 22.85 17.08 9.54
N PHE A 67 22.95 17.59 8.32
CA PHE A 67 23.95 18.58 7.97
C PHE A 67 23.36 19.97 8.21
N PRO A 68 24.08 20.87 8.92
CA PRO A 68 23.66 22.26 8.98
C PRO A 68 23.55 22.80 7.55
N VAL A 69 22.44 23.49 7.24
CA VAL A 69 22.20 24.09 5.92
C VAL A 69 23.29 25.12 5.64
N VAL A 70 24.37 24.69 4.98
CA VAL A 70 25.42 25.59 4.50
C VAL A 70 24.91 26.21 3.20
N ARG A 71 24.74 27.53 3.18
CA ARG A 71 24.37 28.28 1.97
C ARG A 71 25.32 27.90 0.82
N GLY A 72 24.78 27.31 -0.24
CA GLY A 72 25.53 26.96 -1.46
C GLY A 72 25.83 25.47 -1.69
N ARG A 73 25.37 24.55 -0.81
CA ARG A 73 25.33 23.11 -1.12
C ARG A 73 24.01 22.71 -1.80
N GLU A 74 24.03 21.56 -2.49
CA GLU A 74 22.86 20.91 -3.12
C GLU A 74 21.61 20.99 -2.22
N GLU A 75 20.44 21.11 -2.86
CA GLU A 75 19.16 21.15 -2.15
C GLU A 75 19.07 20.00 -1.12
N PRO A 76 18.58 20.27 0.11
CA PRO A 76 18.46 19.23 1.11
C PRO A 76 17.66 18.06 0.55
N LYS A 77 18.20 16.84 0.66
CA LYS A 77 17.48 15.62 0.28
C LYS A 77 16.15 15.61 1.02
N ASP A 78 15.05 15.40 0.30
CA ASP A 78 13.74 15.24 0.93
C ASP A 78 13.67 13.86 1.61
N HIS A 79 14.09 13.84 2.88
CA HIS A 79 14.14 12.65 3.72
C HIS A 79 12.75 12.01 3.93
N ASN A 80 11.68 12.82 3.90
CA ASN A 80 10.31 12.30 3.98
C ASN A 80 9.92 11.59 2.68
N ALA A 81 10.21 12.19 1.53
CA ALA A 81 9.97 11.56 0.24
C ALA A 81 10.74 10.24 0.09
N MET A 82 11.99 10.18 0.56
CA MET A 82 12.79 8.95 0.61
C MET A 82 12.12 7.87 1.46
N PHE A 83 11.70 8.20 2.70
CA PHE A 83 11.04 7.27 3.60
C PHE A 83 9.68 6.78 3.07
N TYR A 84 8.78 7.70 2.73
CA TYR A 84 7.43 7.37 2.25
C TYR A 84 7.45 6.70 0.88
N GLY A 85 8.32 7.14 -0.04
CA GLY A 85 8.49 6.47 -1.33
C GLY A 85 8.96 5.04 -1.19
N SER A 86 9.82 4.76 -0.21
CA SER A 86 10.28 3.40 0.08
C SER A 86 9.21 2.52 0.71
N LEU A 87 8.41 3.08 1.63
CA LEU A 87 7.23 2.40 2.16
C LEU A 87 6.25 2.06 1.03
N MET A 88 5.99 3.00 0.13
CA MET A 88 5.10 2.77 -1.01
C MET A 88 5.65 1.75 -2.00
N ALA A 89 6.97 1.66 -2.20
CA ALA A 89 7.57 0.59 -3.00
C ALA A 89 7.26 -0.80 -2.45
N LEU A 90 7.30 -1.00 -1.13
CA LEU A 90 6.87 -2.25 -0.49
C LEU A 90 5.38 -2.50 -0.77
N GLN A 91 4.53 -1.49 -0.57
CA GLN A 91 3.08 -1.62 -0.78
C GLN A 91 2.71 -1.95 -2.23
N ILE A 92 3.41 -1.36 -3.21
CA ILE A 92 3.19 -1.57 -4.64
C ILE A 92 3.59 -2.99 -5.06
N VAL A 93 4.69 -3.53 -4.54
CA VAL A 93 5.10 -4.90 -4.86
C VAL A 93 4.13 -5.92 -4.25
N LYS A 94 3.81 -5.74 -2.98
CA LYS A 94 2.83 -6.55 -2.28
C LYS A 94 2.34 -5.79 -1.06
N PRO A 95 1.05 -5.42 -0.98
CA PRO A 95 0.54 -4.69 0.17
C PRO A 95 0.84 -5.39 1.50
N VAL A 96 1.25 -4.61 2.50
CA VAL A 96 1.58 -5.04 3.87
C VAL A 96 0.89 -4.15 4.90
N CYS A 97 0.63 -4.69 6.10
CA CYS A 97 0.04 -3.89 7.17
C CYS A 97 1.09 -3.03 7.87
N THR A 98 0.76 -1.78 8.20
CA THR A 98 1.58 -0.90 9.03
C THR A 98 0.90 -0.62 10.37
N LEU A 99 1.66 -0.13 11.35
CA LEU A 99 1.13 0.19 12.70
C LEU A 99 0.33 1.49 12.76
N GLY A 100 0.48 2.40 11.79
CA GLY A 100 -0.11 3.74 11.87
C GLY A 100 0.70 4.75 12.72
N PHE A 101 1.98 4.47 12.95
CA PHE A 101 2.88 5.39 13.65
C PHE A 101 4.15 5.60 12.85
N VAL A 102 4.56 6.86 12.69
CA VAL A 102 5.87 7.24 12.19
C VAL A 102 6.62 7.90 13.33
N TYR A 103 7.68 7.24 13.76
CA TYR A 103 8.55 7.71 14.83
C TYR A 103 9.70 8.51 14.23
N ARG A 104 10.08 9.59 14.92
CA ARG A 104 11.23 10.42 14.57
C ARG A 104 12.11 10.61 15.78
N GLY A 105 13.41 10.44 15.59
CA GLY A 105 14.36 10.59 16.67
C GLY A 105 15.75 10.97 16.18
N THR A 106 16.58 11.40 17.13
CA THR A 106 17.99 11.66 16.93
C THR A 106 18.79 10.67 17.78
N HIS A 107 19.78 10.05 17.15
CA HIS A 107 20.72 9.14 17.78
C HIS A 107 22.07 9.84 17.99
N TYR A 108 22.55 9.82 19.23
CA TYR A 108 23.75 10.46 19.74
C TYR A 108 24.68 9.40 20.36
N GLY A 109 25.48 8.71 19.54
CA GLY A 109 26.40 7.69 20.07
C GLY A 109 25.63 6.52 20.69
N GLU A 110 25.77 6.27 21.99
CA GLU A 110 25.02 5.22 22.70
C GLU A 110 23.62 5.68 23.13
N ASP A 111 23.36 6.99 23.16
CA ASP A 111 22.08 7.54 23.58
C ASP A 111 21.17 7.81 22.39
N SER A 112 19.87 7.60 22.58
CA SER A 112 18.84 7.91 21.58
C SER A 112 17.77 8.78 22.19
N MET A 113 17.45 9.89 21.53
CA MET A 113 16.36 10.77 21.91
C MET A 113 15.29 10.76 20.83
N HIS A 114 14.11 10.24 21.15
CA HIS A 114 12.95 10.32 20.27
C HIS A 114 12.31 11.69 20.40
N THR A 115 12.13 12.36 19.26
CA THR A 115 11.74 13.77 19.22
C THR A 115 10.26 13.95 18.89
N ALA A 116 9.68 13.04 18.12
CA ALA A 116 8.28 13.15 17.72
C ALA A 116 7.67 11.79 17.33
N ILE A 117 6.35 11.70 17.55
CA ILE A 117 5.50 10.62 17.01
C ILE A 117 4.46 11.29 16.13
N GLU A 118 4.37 10.81 14.90
CA GLU A 118 3.35 11.20 13.93
C GLU A 118 2.33 10.07 13.82
N HIS A 119 1.06 10.38 14.07
CA HIS A 119 -0.05 9.45 13.91
C HIS A 119 -0.49 9.44 12.45
N MET A 120 -0.46 8.26 11.85
CA MET A 120 -0.94 7.99 10.50
C MET A 120 -2.03 6.92 10.62
N PRO A 121 -3.06 6.90 9.76
CA PRO A 121 -3.93 5.74 9.74
C PRO A 121 -3.10 4.47 9.42
N PRO A 122 -3.28 3.36 10.13
CA PRO A 122 -2.62 2.11 9.79
C PRO A 122 -3.03 1.67 8.38
N MET A 123 -2.06 1.21 7.60
CA MET A 123 -2.34 0.62 6.30
C MET A 123 -2.85 -0.80 6.51
N HIS A 124 -4.01 -1.11 5.94
CA HIS A 124 -4.61 -2.44 6.01
C HIS A 124 -4.75 -3.06 4.63
N VAL A 125 -4.63 -4.38 4.58
CA VAL A 125 -4.66 -5.16 3.34
C VAL A 125 -5.84 -6.10 3.30
N GLY A 126 -6.25 -6.48 2.08
CA GLY A 126 -7.26 -7.50 1.85
C GLY A 126 -6.86 -8.90 2.35
N GLU A 127 -7.85 -9.77 2.51
CA GLU A 127 -7.68 -11.15 2.99
C GLU A 127 -6.59 -11.90 2.20
N TRP A 128 -6.59 -11.76 0.87
CA TRP A 128 -5.70 -12.46 -0.05
C TRP A 128 -4.23 -12.07 0.14
N ALA A 129 -3.92 -10.78 0.21
CA ALA A 129 -2.57 -10.29 0.50
C ALA A 129 -2.11 -10.72 1.89
N SER A 130 -3.04 -10.76 2.85
CA SER A 130 -2.76 -11.06 4.25
C SER A 130 -2.36 -12.53 4.49
N ARG A 131 -2.76 -13.46 3.60
CA ARG A 131 -2.54 -14.91 3.72
C ARG A 131 -1.08 -15.32 3.51
N LYS A 132 -0.36 -14.65 2.61
CA LYS A 132 1.07 -14.85 2.40
C LYS A 132 1.84 -13.76 3.12
N THR A 133 2.91 -14.10 3.82
CA THR A 133 3.84 -13.13 4.40
C THR A 133 4.64 -12.40 3.31
N PHE A 134 5.17 -11.22 3.60
CA PHE A 134 6.08 -10.54 2.67
C PHE A 134 7.46 -11.22 2.78
N ASP A 135 7.89 -11.91 1.73
CA ASP A 135 9.08 -12.77 1.74
C ASP A 135 10.29 -12.08 1.06
N ARG A 136 11.42 -12.80 0.98
CA ARG A 136 12.66 -12.28 0.37
C ARG A 136 12.54 -12.01 -1.13
N ALA A 137 11.68 -12.75 -1.85
CA ALA A 137 11.49 -12.51 -3.28
C ALA A 137 10.76 -11.17 -3.48
N CYS A 138 9.68 -10.94 -2.71
CA CYS A 138 9.01 -9.64 -2.68
C CYS A 138 9.97 -8.52 -2.25
N LEU A 139 10.84 -8.76 -1.27
CA LEU A 139 11.81 -7.75 -0.83
C LEU A 139 12.81 -7.37 -1.92
N SER A 140 13.35 -8.36 -2.63
CA SER A 140 14.27 -8.11 -3.74
C SER A 140 13.62 -7.29 -4.85
N GLU A 141 12.36 -7.57 -5.17
CA GLU A 141 11.59 -6.78 -6.14
C GLU A 141 11.36 -5.35 -5.64
N ALA A 142 11.00 -5.18 -4.36
CA ALA A 142 10.79 -3.86 -3.78
C ALA A 142 12.06 -3.01 -3.76
N ILE A 143 13.21 -3.60 -3.39
CA ILE A 143 14.51 -2.90 -3.43
C ILE A 143 14.80 -2.36 -4.84
N ALA A 144 14.60 -3.19 -5.86
CA ALA A 144 14.79 -2.77 -7.26
C ALA A 144 13.77 -1.70 -7.71
N PHE A 145 12.61 -1.62 -7.05
CA PHE A 145 11.53 -0.72 -7.41
C PHE A 145 11.56 0.63 -6.68
N ILE A 146 12.23 0.72 -5.52
CA ILE A 146 12.37 1.96 -4.73
C ILE A 146 12.78 3.17 -5.59
N PRO A 147 13.83 3.12 -6.44
CA PRO A 147 14.25 4.28 -7.22
C PRO A 147 13.18 4.78 -8.19
N ARG A 148 12.37 3.88 -8.77
CA ARG A 148 11.27 4.24 -9.69
C ARG A 148 10.15 4.97 -8.96
N VAL A 149 9.76 4.49 -7.78
CA VAL A 149 8.75 5.16 -6.94
C VAL A 149 9.22 6.55 -6.51
N GLN A 150 10.50 6.68 -6.14
CA GLN A 150 11.08 7.97 -5.77
C GLN A 150 11.10 8.94 -6.94
N ALA A 151 11.50 8.48 -8.12
CA ALA A 151 11.46 9.27 -9.35
C ALA A 151 10.04 9.72 -9.68
N ALA A 152 9.02 8.86 -9.56
CA ALA A 152 7.63 9.22 -9.79
C ALA A 152 7.12 10.29 -8.79
N LEU A 153 7.41 10.11 -7.50
CA LEU A 153 6.98 11.06 -6.46
C LEU A 153 7.66 12.43 -6.56
N THR A 154 8.92 12.47 -6.98
CA THR A 154 9.68 13.73 -7.12
C THR A 154 9.58 14.34 -8.52
N GLY A 155 9.22 13.56 -9.54
CA GLY A 155 9.12 13.99 -10.93
C GLY A 155 7.97 14.94 -11.23
N ALA A 156 7.73 15.23 -12.51
CA ALA A 156 6.69 16.16 -12.94
C ALA A 156 5.33 15.49 -13.22
N SER A 157 5.28 14.16 -13.27
CA SER A 157 4.09 13.40 -13.67
C SER A 157 3.03 13.38 -12.57
N VAL A 158 2.08 14.31 -12.64
CA VAL A 158 0.92 14.37 -11.73
C VAL A 158 0.09 13.07 -11.75
N PRO A 159 -0.17 12.42 -12.90
CA PRO A 159 -0.81 11.11 -12.96
C PRO A 159 -0.19 10.05 -12.04
N GLU A 160 1.13 9.91 -12.10
CA GLU A 160 1.87 8.88 -11.35
C GLU A 160 1.84 9.16 -9.85
N LYS A 161 2.03 10.43 -9.45
CA LYS A 161 1.90 10.86 -8.05
C LYS A 161 0.51 10.55 -7.52
N ASN A 162 -0.53 10.93 -8.26
CA ASN A 162 -1.91 10.70 -7.87
C ASN A 162 -2.23 9.22 -7.74
N ALA A 163 -1.69 8.37 -8.62
CA ALA A 163 -1.87 6.91 -8.53
C ALA A 163 -1.24 6.34 -7.24
N ILE A 164 -0.02 6.76 -6.90
CA ILE A 164 0.66 6.33 -5.67
C ILE A 164 -0.05 6.86 -4.42
N THR A 165 -0.45 8.13 -4.42
CA THR A 165 -1.21 8.73 -3.31
C THR A 165 -2.58 8.07 -3.13
N ALA A 166 -3.28 7.75 -4.22
CA ALA A 166 -4.55 7.04 -4.15
C ALA A 166 -4.39 5.61 -3.59
N LEU A 167 -3.29 4.93 -3.93
CA LEU A 167 -2.95 3.64 -3.32
C LEU A 167 -2.77 3.77 -1.80
N GLN A 168 -1.96 4.74 -1.36
CA GLN A 168 -1.71 5.03 0.05
C GLN A 168 -3.02 5.29 0.80
N LEU A 169 -3.81 6.27 0.35
CA LEU A 169 -5.06 6.65 1.00
C LEU A 169 -6.05 5.48 1.05
N GLY A 170 -6.10 4.67 0.00
CA GLY A 170 -6.96 3.49 -0.01
C GLY A 170 -6.53 2.44 1.03
N LEU A 171 -5.23 2.19 1.20
CA LEU A 171 -4.71 1.28 2.24
C LEU A 171 -5.00 1.78 3.65
N GLU A 172 -4.82 3.07 3.89
CA GLU A 172 -5.13 3.78 5.14
C GLU A 172 -6.63 3.77 5.48
N THR A 173 -7.49 3.74 4.45
CA THR A 173 -8.95 3.77 4.60
C THR A 173 -9.57 2.37 4.71
N TYR A 174 -8.89 1.33 4.22
CA TYR A 174 -9.49 0.02 3.93
C TYR A 174 -10.14 -0.66 5.15
N ALA A 175 -9.56 -0.53 6.35
CA ALA A 175 -10.11 -1.15 7.55
C ALA A 175 -11.48 -0.59 7.97
N TYR A 176 -11.75 0.68 7.65
CA TYR A 176 -12.95 1.37 8.11
C TYR A 176 -13.98 1.54 7.00
N HIS A 177 -13.54 1.81 5.77
CA HIS A 177 -14.40 2.08 4.62
C HIS A 177 -13.90 1.39 3.34
N GLN A 178 -14.05 0.06 3.29
CA GLN A 178 -13.61 -0.78 2.16
C GLN A 178 -14.07 -0.27 0.77
N TYR A 179 -15.31 0.23 0.67
CA TYR A 179 -15.83 0.75 -0.59
C TYR A 179 -15.18 2.06 -1.03
N ILE A 180 -14.85 2.94 -0.08
CA ILE A 180 -14.12 4.17 -0.36
C ILE A 180 -12.68 3.84 -0.76
N ALA A 181 -12.04 2.89 -0.08
CA ALA A 181 -10.73 2.38 -0.48
C ALA A 181 -10.74 1.82 -1.91
N GLY A 182 -11.73 0.99 -2.24
CA GLY A 182 -11.94 0.49 -3.60
C GLY A 182 -12.10 1.61 -4.62
N LEU A 183 -12.90 2.65 -4.30
CA LEU A 183 -13.08 3.82 -5.16
C LEU A 183 -11.76 4.57 -5.37
N LEU A 184 -10.98 4.81 -4.31
CA LEU A 184 -9.68 5.46 -4.39
C LEU A 184 -8.74 4.69 -5.31
N TRP A 185 -8.70 3.36 -5.21
CA TRP A 185 -7.85 2.55 -6.08
C TRP A 185 -8.25 2.59 -7.56
N VAL A 186 -9.55 2.64 -7.85
CA VAL A 186 -10.01 2.84 -9.24
C VAL A 186 -9.71 4.25 -9.73
N ILE A 187 -9.83 5.28 -8.88
CA ILE A 187 -9.40 6.65 -9.21
C ILE A 187 -7.90 6.70 -9.50
N GLY A 188 -7.08 5.96 -8.74
CA GLY A 188 -5.64 5.85 -9.00
C GLY A 188 -5.33 5.24 -10.38
N MET A 189 -6.11 4.23 -10.81
CA MET A 189 -5.96 3.68 -12.17
C MET A 189 -6.39 4.70 -13.23
N GLU A 190 -7.50 5.40 -12.99
CA GLU A 190 -7.99 6.46 -13.89
C GLU A 190 -7.03 7.66 -13.99
N ALA A 191 -6.26 7.96 -12.94
CA ALA A 191 -5.23 8.99 -13.02
C ALA A 191 -4.19 8.67 -14.11
N ILE A 192 -3.87 7.38 -14.31
CA ILE A 192 -2.96 6.91 -15.36
C ILE A 192 -3.65 6.78 -16.71
N PHE A 193 -4.86 6.23 -16.73
CA PHE A 193 -5.54 5.90 -17.98
C PHE A 193 -6.26 7.08 -18.63
N ASP A 194 -6.76 8.02 -17.83
CA ASP A 194 -7.60 9.14 -18.27
C ASP A 194 -8.68 8.67 -19.25
N SER A 195 -9.58 7.79 -18.78
CA SER A 195 -10.52 7.10 -19.66
C SER A 195 -11.77 7.94 -19.96
N GLU A 196 -12.18 8.01 -21.22
CA GLU A 196 -13.38 8.77 -21.62
C GLU A 196 -14.69 7.99 -21.40
N SER A 197 -14.60 6.66 -21.30
CA SER A 197 -15.75 5.78 -21.15
C SER A 197 -15.41 4.47 -20.45
N LYS A 198 -16.44 3.72 -20.07
CA LYS A 198 -16.30 2.38 -19.47
C LYS A 198 -15.58 1.37 -20.38
N ASN A 199 -15.78 1.48 -21.69
CA ASN A 199 -15.13 0.60 -22.66
C ASN A 199 -13.66 0.99 -22.82
N ASP A 200 -13.38 2.29 -22.89
CA ASP A 200 -12.01 2.81 -22.96
C ASP A 200 -11.18 2.42 -21.71
N PHE A 201 -11.75 2.54 -20.51
CA PHE A 201 -11.12 2.04 -19.28
C PHE A 201 -10.81 0.54 -19.37
N SER A 202 -11.80 -0.25 -19.78
CA SER A 202 -11.65 -1.71 -19.91
C SER A 202 -10.56 -2.07 -20.91
N ASP A 203 -10.53 -1.40 -22.06
CA ASP A 203 -9.57 -1.65 -23.12
C ASP A 203 -8.15 -1.25 -22.70
N LYS A 204 -7.97 -0.08 -22.06
CA LYS A 204 -6.68 0.38 -21.52
C LYS A 204 -6.16 -0.58 -20.44
N LEU A 205 -7.02 -0.98 -19.49
CA LEU A 205 -6.65 -1.93 -18.43
C LEU A 205 -6.27 -3.31 -18.99
N CYS A 206 -7.07 -3.86 -19.91
CA CYS A 206 -6.78 -5.14 -20.56
C CYS A 206 -5.53 -5.07 -21.43
N LYS A 207 -5.27 -3.95 -22.11
CA LYS A 207 -4.08 -3.75 -22.93
C LYS A 207 -2.81 -3.66 -22.09
N LEU A 208 -2.86 -2.96 -20.95
CA LEU A 208 -1.70 -2.80 -20.07
C LEU A 208 -1.37 -4.10 -19.32
N LEU A 209 -2.38 -4.77 -18.76
CA LEU A 209 -2.15 -5.92 -17.87
C LEU A 209 -2.28 -7.27 -18.57
N GLY A 210 -2.89 -7.32 -19.75
CA GLY A 210 -3.33 -8.55 -20.41
C GLY A 210 -4.75 -8.96 -19.96
N ALA A 211 -5.63 -9.22 -20.93
CA ALA A 211 -7.04 -9.55 -20.68
C ALA A 211 -7.26 -10.79 -19.81
N ASP A 212 -6.44 -11.83 -20.03
CA ASP A 212 -6.55 -13.13 -19.35
C ASP A 212 -5.69 -13.21 -18.08
N THR A 213 -4.96 -12.14 -17.75
CA THR A 213 -4.15 -12.08 -16.53
C THR A 213 -5.04 -12.18 -15.31
N ARG A 214 -4.63 -12.97 -14.31
CA ARG A 214 -5.34 -13.08 -13.03
C ARG A 214 -5.24 -11.77 -12.26
N VAL A 215 -6.38 -11.33 -11.74
CA VAL A 215 -6.50 -10.11 -10.93
C VAL A 215 -5.82 -10.30 -9.57
N PHE A 216 -6.04 -11.47 -8.98
CA PHE A 216 -5.44 -11.86 -7.71
C PHE A 216 -4.12 -12.57 -8.01
N PRO A 217 -2.99 -12.03 -7.54
CA PRO A 217 -1.69 -12.63 -7.81
C PRO A 217 -1.59 -14.04 -7.21
N ASP A 218 -0.83 -14.92 -7.85
CA ASP A 218 -0.64 -16.31 -7.40
C ASP A 218 0.39 -16.41 -6.26
N TRP A 219 0.14 -15.64 -5.21
CA TRP A 219 0.99 -15.60 -4.03
C TRP A 219 0.80 -16.86 -3.19
N ASN A 220 -0.46 -17.22 -2.94
CA ASN A 220 -0.81 -18.09 -1.83
C ASN A 220 -0.70 -19.59 -2.13
N ASN A 221 -0.43 -20.01 -3.38
CA ASN A 221 -0.33 -21.42 -3.79
C ASN A 221 -1.46 -22.30 -3.20
N VAL A 222 -2.69 -21.78 -3.16
CA VAL A 222 -3.84 -22.49 -2.58
C VAL A 222 -4.54 -23.35 -3.64
N PRO A 223 -5.12 -24.49 -3.24
CA PRO A 223 -6.04 -25.21 -4.12
C PRO A 223 -7.25 -24.33 -4.45
N ASN A 224 -7.62 -24.29 -5.73
CA ASN A 224 -8.69 -23.45 -6.29
C ASN A 224 -8.50 -21.94 -6.03
N PRO A 225 -7.44 -21.33 -6.59
CA PRO A 225 -7.20 -19.90 -6.42
C PRO A 225 -8.32 -19.07 -7.08
N PRO A 226 -8.44 -17.78 -6.69
CA PRO A 226 -9.31 -16.82 -7.34
C PRO A 226 -9.17 -16.85 -8.86
N HIS A 227 -10.28 -17.01 -9.57
CA HIS A 227 -10.29 -17.23 -11.03
C HIS A 227 -10.60 -15.96 -11.84
N TRP A 228 -10.80 -14.81 -11.19
CA TRP A 228 -11.09 -13.55 -11.89
C TRP A 228 -9.91 -13.12 -12.74
N THR A 229 -10.21 -12.82 -14.00
CA THR A 229 -9.28 -12.21 -14.96
C THR A 229 -9.53 -10.72 -15.08
N VAL A 230 -8.55 -9.98 -15.59
CA VAL A 230 -8.66 -8.52 -15.82
C VAL A 230 -9.90 -8.22 -16.66
N LYS A 231 -10.08 -8.89 -17.79
CA LYS A 231 -11.25 -8.72 -18.67
C LYS A 231 -12.56 -9.06 -17.96
N GLY A 232 -12.54 -10.06 -17.08
CA GLY A 232 -13.72 -10.49 -16.34
C GLY A 232 -14.25 -9.46 -15.35
N ILE A 233 -13.43 -8.52 -14.88
CA ILE A 233 -13.85 -7.55 -13.85
C ILE A 233 -13.68 -6.08 -14.25
N ALA A 234 -13.03 -5.78 -15.38
CA ALA A 234 -12.72 -4.40 -15.77
C ALA A 234 -13.98 -3.52 -15.88
N LEU A 235 -15.02 -4.02 -16.54
CA LEU A 235 -16.31 -3.33 -16.63
C LEU A 235 -16.95 -3.15 -15.25
N ASP A 236 -16.87 -4.18 -14.41
CA ASP A 236 -17.49 -4.19 -13.10
C ASP A 236 -16.82 -3.19 -12.14
N LEU A 237 -15.50 -3.03 -12.23
CA LEU A 237 -14.74 -2.00 -11.53
C LEU A 237 -15.15 -0.58 -11.95
N TYR A 238 -15.31 -0.34 -13.25
CA TYR A 238 -15.76 0.97 -13.73
C TYR A 238 -17.18 1.27 -13.24
N MET A 239 -18.08 0.29 -13.32
CA MET A 239 -19.46 0.43 -12.83
C MET A 239 -19.50 0.67 -11.32
N PHE A 240 -18.66 -0.04 -10.55
CA PHE A 240 -18.50 0.17 -9.12
C PHE A 240 -18.07 1.60 -8.79
N ARG A 241 -17.04 2.13 -9.47
CA ARG A 241 -16.62 3.54 -9.35
C ARG A 241 -17.77 4.49 -9.64
N SER A 242 -18.45 4.32 -10.78
CA SER A 242 -19.54 5.22 -11.20
C SER A 242 -20.68 5.25 -10.17
N LYS A 243 -21.11 4.09 -9.66
CA LYS A 243 -22.19 4.03 -8.67
C LYS A 243 -21.81 4.69 -7.35
N LEU A 244 -20.59 4.47 -6.84
CA LEU A 244 -20.13 5.09 -5.61
C LEU A 244 -19.91 6.60 -5.75
N ALA A 245 -19.30 7.05 -6.85
CA ALA A 245 -19.04 8.47 -7.09
C ALA A 245 -20.33 9.29 -7.20
N HIS A 246 -21.41 8.69 -7.70
CA HIS A 246 -22.73 9.33 -7.74
C HIS A 246 -23.55 9.16 -6.46
N GLY A 247 -22.98 8.58 -5.39
CA GLY A 247 -23.67 8.37 -4.11
C GLY A 247 -24.88 7.44 -4.21
N VAL A 248 -24.91 6.55 -5.21
CA VAL A 248 -26.05 5.66 -5.43
C VAL A 248 -26.10 4.63 -4.31
N ASP A 249 -27.28 4.48 -3.71
CA ASP A 249 -27.54 3.37 -2.79
C ASP A 249 -27.37 2.04 -3.53
N LEU A 250 -26.37 1.25 -3.14
CA LEU A 250 -26.05 -0.04 -3.77
C LEU A 250 -27.24 -1.01 -3.71
N ARG A 251 -28.14 -0.89 -2.71
CA ARG A 251 -29.36 -1.70 -2.63
C ARG A 251 -30.36 -1.32 -3.70
N GLN A 252 -30.49 -0.03 -3.99
CA GLN A 252 -31.32 0.47 -5.08
C GLN A 252 -30.69 0.13 -6.43
N ALA A 253 -29.35 0.24 -6.56
CA ALA A 253 -28.63 -0.13 -7.76
C ALA A 253 -28.78 -1.63 -8.11
N ALA A 254 -28.83 -2.51 -7.10
CA ALA A 254 -29.06 -3.94 -7.31
C ALA A 254 -30.45 -4.26 -7.88
N GLN A 255 -31.42 -3.38 -7.69
CA GLN A 255 -32.78 -3.52 -8.26
C GLN A 255 -32.90 -2.88 -9.66
N ASP A 256 -31.92 -2.08 -10.06
CA ASP A 256 -31.90 -1.41 -11.35
C ASP A 256 -31.48 -2.36 -12.46
N LYS A 257 -32.46 -2.85 -13.23
CA LYS A 257 -32.27 -3.75 -14.39
C LYS A 257 -31.36 -3.16 -15.48
N LYS A 258 -31.09 -1.85 -15.48
CA LYS A 258 -30.16 -1.21 -16.44
C LYS A 258 -28.70 -1.33 -16.00
N THR A 259 -28.44 -1.74 -14.76
CA THR A 259 -27.08 -1.97 -14.27
C THR A 259 -26.69 -3.43 -14.54
N PRO A 260 -25.69 -3.71 -15.40
CA PRO A 260 -25.37 -5.09 -15.80
C PRO A 260 -24.65 -5.89 -14.72
N VAL A 261 -24.36 -5.29 -13.56
CA VAL A 261 -23.52 -5.85 -12.50
C VAL A 261 -24.28 -5.86 -11.18
N ASP A 262 -24.48 -7.05 -10.62
CA ASP A 262 -24.99 -7.21 -9.27
C ASP A 262 -23.84 -7.11 -8.26
N LEU A 263 -23.66 -5.92 -7.68
CA LEU A 263 -22.64 -5.63 -6.69
C LEU A 263 -22.91 -6.28 -5.32
N LEU A 264 -24.15 -6.68 -5.04
CA LEU A 264 -24.56 -7.29 -3.78
C LEU A 264 -24.56 -8.82 -3.84
N LYS A 265 -24.44 -9.41 -5.03
CA LYS A 265 -24.28 -10.86 -5.21
C LYS A 265 -23.20 -11.39 -4.28
N MET A 266 -23.56 -12.39 -3.48
CA MET A 266 -22.61 -13.09 -2.63
C MET A 266 -21.77 -14.04 -3.47
N VAL A 267 -20.45 -13.94 -3.31
CA VAL A 267 -19.45 -14.74 -4.01
C VAL A 267 -18.37 -15.16 -3.02
N GLN A 268 -17.79 -16.34 -3.24
CA GLN A 268 -16.59 -16.79 -2.54
C GLN A 268 -15.38 -16.37 -3.35
N LEU A 269 -14.34 -15.83 -2.71
CA LEU A 269 -13.06 -15.52 -3.35
C LEU A 269 -12.32 -16.81 -3.77
N HIS A 270 -12.32 -17.82 -2.93
CA HIS A 270 -11.78 -19.14 -3.20
C HIS A 270 -12.55 -20.18 -2.39
N GLY A 271 -12.31 -21.47 -2.64
CA GLY A 271 -13.11 -22.57 -2.08
C GLY A 271 -13.18 -22.64 -0.54
N TYR A 272 -12.31 -21.92 0.17
CA TYR A 272 -12.29 -21.87 1.64
C TYR A 272 -12.55 -20.47 2.21
N SER A 273 -12.90 -19.49 1.38
CA SER A 273 -13.22 -18.13 1.82
C SER A 273 -14.67 -18.02 2.29
N GLN A 274 -14.92 -17.11 3.22
CA GLN A 274 -16.29 -16.73 3.55
C GLN A 274 -16.94 -16.03 2.35
N GLU A 275 -18.24 -16.25 2.18
CA GLU A 275 -19.01 -15.51 1.19
C GLU A 275 -19.01 -14.02 1.51
N ARG A 276 -18.86 -13.20 0.46
CA ARG A 276 -18.87 -11.75 0.55
C ARG A 276 -19.49 -11.15 -0.70
N SER A 277 -19.94 -9.90 -0.58
CA SER A 277 -20.50 -9.20 -1.73
C SER A 277 -19.46 -9.07 -2.84
N HIS A 278 -19.92 -9.13 -4.08
CA HIS A 278 -19.09 -8.93 -5.25
C HIS A 278 -18.36 -7.58 -5.20
N ALA A 279 -19.01 -6.52 -4.69
CA ALA A 279 -18.38 -5.23 -4.44
C ALA A 279 -17.12 -5.33 -3.55
N ARG A 280 -17.12 -6.16 -2.51
CA ARG A 280 -15.94 -6.34 -1.64
C ARG A 280 -14.81 -7.05 -2.37
N VAL A 281 -15.12 -8.02 -3.23
CA VAL A 281 -14.13 -8.67 -4.10
C VAL A 281 -13.54 -7.67 -5.08
N LEU A 282 -14.36 -6.81 -5.68
CA LEU A 282 -13.91 -5.73 -6.57
C LEU A 282 -13.01 -4.72 -5.85
N CYS A 283 -13.30 -4.36 -4.59
CA CYS A 283 -12.42 -3.48 -3.82
C CYS A 283 -11.04 -4.10 -3.67
N GLU A 284 -10.95 -5.35 -3.23
CA GLU A 284 -9.67 -6.02 -3.04
C GLU A 284 -8.92 -6.21 -4.35
N ALA A 285 -9.63 -6.56 -5.43
CA ALA A 285 -9.10 -6.61 -6.78
C ALA A 285 -8.51 -5.27 -7.24
N ALA A 286 -9.21 -4.16 -6.99
CA ALA A 286 -8.77 -2.83 -7.39
C ALA A 286 -7.41 -2.45 -6.78
N CYS A 287 -7.14 -2.85 -5.53
CA CYS A 287 -5.84 -2.65 -4.88
C CYS A 287 -4.71 -3.30 -5.70
N TYR A 288 -4.87 -4.59 -6.02
CA TYR A 288 -3.84 -5.37 -6.72
C TYR A 288 -3.66 -4.92 -8.16
N LEU A 289 -4.76 -4.56 -8.84
CA LEU A 289 -4.69 -4.00 -10.17
C LEU A 289 -3.99 -2.65 -10.17
N LEU A 290 -4.31 -1.74 -9.24
CA LEU A 290 -3.60 -0.46 -9.13
C LEU A 290 -2.11 -0.67 -8.87
N CYS A 291 -1.74 -1.58 -7.97
CA CYS A 291 -0.34 -1.95 -7.74
C CYS A 291 0.35 -2.35 -9.06
N ARG A 292 -0.26 -3.25 -9.84
CA ARG A 292 0.29 -3.68 -11.15
C ARG A 292 0.31 -2.58 -12.20
N VAL A 293 -0.70 -1.71 -12.23
CA VAL A 293 -0.74 -0.53 -13.12
C VAL A 293 0.43 0.38 -12.81
N ILE A 294 0.68 0.70 -11.53
CA ILE A 294 1.82 1.53 -11.12
C ILE A 294 3.13 0.85 -11.52
N GLN A 295 3.30 -0.44 -11.24
CA GLN A 295 4.52 -1.19 -11.61
C GLN A 295 4.89 -1.12 -13.09
N LEU A 296 3.91 -1.03 -13.98
CA LEU A 296 4.11 -0.97 -15.42
C LEU A 296 4.14 0.44 -16.00
N SER A 297 3.74 1.46 -15.23
CA SER A 297 3.57 2.83 -15.72
C SER A 297 4.69 3.79 -15.31
N ILE A 298 5.44 3.51 -14.24
CA ILE A 298 6.52 4.38 -13.73
C ILE A 298 7.92 3.85 -13.97
#